data_AF-A0A9E3ENU6-F1
#
_entry.id   AF-A0A9E3ENU6-F1
#
_cell.length_a   1.000
_cell.length_b   1.000
_cell.length_c   1.000
_cell.angle_alpha   90.00
_cell.angle_beta   90.00
_cell.angle_gamma   90.00
#
_symmetry.space_group_name_H-M   'P 1'
#
loop_
_entity.id
_entity.type
_entity.pdbx_description
1 polymer ?
#
loop_
_entity_poly.entity_id
_entity_poly.type
_entity_poly.pdbx_seq_one_letter_code
_entity_poly.pdbx_strand_id
1 'polypeptide(L)' 'MNVSADSLNNSGNVSLPDGANIFSRKVARSGHISYEGRPYFISKALAGRYIRLVVLADRLIVDTSIPLHKEYPLA' A
#
# COMPACT_ATOMS: atom_id res chain seq x y z
N MET A 1 -30.29 12.17 -14.26
CA MET A 1 -30.32 12.74 -12.90
C MET A 1 -30.79 11.67 -11.94
N ASN A 2 -29.91 11.12 -11.11
CA ASN A 2 -30.13 11.13 -9.66
C ASN A 2 -28.81 10.75 -8.98
N VAL A 3 -28.41 11.64 -8.08
CA VAL A 3 -27.22 11.57 -7.24
C VAL A 3 -27.51 10.65 -6.04
N SER A 4 -26.53 9.82 -5.69
CA SER A 4 -26.38 9.27 -4.34
C SER A 4 -24.88 9.08 -4.11
N ALA A 5 -24.17 10.20 -4.16
CA ALA A 5 -22.93 10.37 -3.44
C ALA A 5 -23.32 10.69 -2.00
N ASP A 6 -23.15 9.72 -1.11
CA ASP A 6 -22.50 9.90 0.20
C ASP A 6 -22.87 8.75 1.12
N SER A 7 -21.85 7.97 1.49
CA SER A 7 -21.78 7.30 2.78
C SER A 7 -20.30 7.09 3.10
N LEU A 8 -19.80 8.01 3.92
CA LEU A 8 -18.51 8.00 4.59
C LEU A 8 -18.21 6.61 5.19
N ASN A 9 -17.25 5.88 4.61
CA ASN A 9 -16.52 4.85 5.35
C ASN A 9 -15.07 5.29 5.49
N ASN A 10 -14.89 6.03 6.58
CA ASN A 10 -13.67 6.53 7.18
C ASN A 10 -12.68 5.39 7.48
N SER A 11 -11.84 5.05 6.50
CA SER A 11 -10.61 4.26 6.69
C SER A 11 -9.68 4.44 5.49
N GLY A 12 -8.96 5.58 5.43
CA GLY A 12 -7.71 5.73 4.67
C GLY A 12 -7.70 5.32 3.19
N ASN A 13 -8.84 5.19 2.52
CA ASN A 13 -8.92 4.83 1.11
C ASN A 13 -8.52 6.06 0.28
N VAL A 14 -7.21 6.24 0.13
CA VAL A 14 -6.63 6.97 -0.99
C VAL A 14 -7.30 6.40 -2.23
N SER A 15 -8.18 7.18 -2.87
CA SER A 15 -8.77 6.84 -4.16
C SER A 15 -7.61 6.64 -5.12
N LEU A 16 -7.27 5.38 -5.40
CA LEU A 16 -6.14 5.06 -6.24
C LEU A 16 -6.51 5.42 -7.68
N PRO A 17 -5.67 6.18 -8.39
CA PRO A 17 -5.97 6.56 -9.77
C PRO A 17 -6.04 5.32 -10.68
N ASP A 18 -6.89 5.40 -11.70
CA ASP A 18 -7.03 4.33 -12.69
C ASP A 18 -5.67 3.99 -13.32
N GLY A 19 -5.37 2.70 -13.43
CA GLY A 19 -4.09 2.19 -13.94
C GLY A 19 -2.97 2.05 -12.90
N ALA A 20 -3.25 2.26 -11.62
CA ALA A 20 -2.28 2.00 -10.55
C ALA A 20 -2.06 0.49 -10.33
N ASN A 21 -0.80 0.04 -10.37
CA ASN A 21 -0.41 -1.30 -9.97
C ASN A 21 -0.07 -1.33 -8.47
N ILE A 22 -0.70 -2.23 -7.72
CA ILE A 22 -0.55 -2.32 -6.26
C ILE A 22 0.20 -3.60 -5.90
N PHE A 23 1.26 -3.47 -5.12
CA PHE A 23 2.06 -4.58 -4.65
C PHE A 23 2.23 -4.53 -3.13
N SER A 24 2.26 -5.69 -2.49
CA SER A 24 2.74 -5.79 -1.11
C SER A 24 4.20 -6.25 -1.12
N ARG A 25 5.09 -5.48 -0.49
CA ARG A 25 6.50 -5.85 -0.34
C ARG A 25 6.93 -5.74 1.11
N LYS A 26 7.79 -6.67 1.53
CA LYS A 26 8.45 -6.63 2.84
C LYS A 26 9.67 -5.74 2.75
N VAL A 27 9.83 -4.84 3.72
CA VAL A 27 11.04 -4.02 3.85
C VAL A 27 12.17 -4.88 4.39
N ALA A 28 13.31 -4.87 3.70
CA ALA A 28 14.52 -5.57 4.12
C ALA A 28 15.07 -4.99 5.44
N ARG A 29 15.93 -5.75 6.12
CA ARG A 29 16.59 -5.28 7.36
C ARG A 29 17.40 -3.98 7.15
N SER A 30 17.90 -3.77 5.93
CA SER A 30 18.59 -2.54 5.53
C SER A 30 17.66 -1.33 5.34
N GLY A 31 16.34 -1.50 5.44
CA GLY A 31 15.35 -0.46 5.18
C GLY A 31 14.97 -0.29 3.70
N HIS A 32 15.41 -1.21 2.83
CA HIS A 32 15.17 -1.14 1.38
C HIS A 32 14.05 -2.06 0.91
N ILE A 33 13.48 -1.74 -0.25
CA ILE A 33 12.64 -2.63 -1.06
C ILE A 33 13.20 -2.70 -2.49
N SER A 34 12.88 -3.77 -3.21
CA SER A 34 13.23 -3.90 -4.62
C SER A 34 11.98 -3.79 -5.49
N TYR A 35 12.08 -2.99 -6.56
CA TYR A 35 11.08 -2.88 -7.61
C TYR A 35 11.79 -2.91 -8.97
N GLU A 36 11.35 -3.77 -9.89
CA GLU A 36 11.98 -3.96 -11.22
C GLU A 36 13.51 -4.13 -11.17
N GLY A 37 14.00 -4.90 -10.18
CA GLY A 37 15.44 -5.14 -9.99
C GLY A 37 16.22 -3.96 -9.40
N ARG A 38 15.58 -2.80 -9.17
CA ARG A 38 16.21 -1.61 -8.57
C ARG A 38 15.89 -1.51 -7.07
N PRO A 39 16.89 -1.25 -6.21
CA PRO A 39 16.67 -1.03 -4.79
C PRO A 39 16.23 0.40 -4.50
N TYR A 40 15.26 0.56 -3.60
CA TYR A 40 14.78 1.84 -3.09
C TYR A 40 14.86 1.85 -1.57
N PHE A 41 15.48 2.88 -1.00
CA PHE A 41 15.48 3.08 0.44
C PHE A 41 14.15 3.65 0.92
N ILE A 42 13.53 2.98 1.90
CA ILE A 42 12.25 3.41 2.49
C ILE A 42 12.51 4.00 3.88
N SER A 43 12.86 3.14 4.84
CA SER A 43 13.20 3.51 6.21
C SER A 43 13.64 2.28 6.99
N LYS A 44 14.68 2.42 7.83
CA LYS A 44 15.08 1.36 8.76
C LYS A 44 14.01 1.07 9.82
N ALA A 45 13.17 2.05 10.17
CA ALA A 45 12.11 1.87 11.16
C ALA A 45 11.01 0.90 10.71
N LEU A 46 10.89 0.69 9.39
CA LEU A 46 9.92 -0.22 8.79
C LEU A 46 10.51 -1.59 8.47
N ALA A 47 11.77 -1.85 8.83
CA ALA A 47 12.42 -3.13 8.58
C ALA A 47 11.57 -4.31 9.09
N GLY A 48 11.37 -5.31 8.23
CA GLY A 48 10.58 -6.49 8.54
C GLY A 48 9.07 -6.31 8.42
N ARG A 49 8.57 -5.08 8.23
CA ARG A 49 7.15 -4.82 7.97
C ARG A 49 6.83 -5.00 6.49
N TYR A 50 5.63 -5.47 6.21
CA TYR A 50 5.05 -5.32 4.87
C TYR A 50 4.60 -3.86 4.70
N ILE A 51 4.66 -3.37 3.48
CA ILE A 51 4.13 -2.07 3.07
C ILE A 51 3.43 -2.22 1.72
N ARG A 52 2.57 -1.25 1.40
CA ARG A 52 1.91 -1.16 0.10
C ARG A 52 2.76 -0.29 -0.83
N LEU A 53 3.07 -0.81 -2.00
CA LEU A 53 3.67 -0.07 -3.10
C LEU A 53 2.58 0.17 -4.14
N VAL A 54 2.45 1.42 -4.57
CA VAL A 54 1.53 1.84 -5.62
C VAL A 54 2.37 2.40 -6.75
N VAL A 55 2.33 1.77 -7.91
CA VAL A 55 3.02 2.23 -9.12
C VAL A 55 1.99 2.85 -10.03
N LEU A 56 2.16 4.13 -10.33
CA LEU A 56 1.25 4.87 -11.18
C LEU A 56 2.05 5.73 -12.16
N ALA A 57 1.82 5.51 -13.46
CA ALA A 57 2.66 6.06 -14.52
C ALA A 57 4.14 5.76 -14.20
N ASP A 58 4.97 6.79 -14.03
CA ASP A 58 6.40 6.66 -13.75
C ASP A 58 6.75 6.92 -12.26
N ARG A 59 5.78 6.72 -11.36
CA ARG A 59 5.95 7.02 -9.93
C ARG A 59 5.76 5.78 -9.09
N LEU A 60 6.72 5.54 -8.20
CA LEU A 60 6.63 4.55 -7.13
C LEU A 60 6.22 5.26 -5.83
N ILE A 61 4.98 5.07 -5.43
CA ILE A 61 4.40 5.64 -4.22
C ILE A 61 4.45 4.57 -3.13
N VAL A 62 4.94 4.96 -1.96
CA VAL A 62 5.11 4.06 -0.81
C VAL A 62 4.08 4.42 0.25
N ASP A 63 3.20 3.46 0.54
CA ASP A 63 2.19 3.59 1.57
C ASP A 63 2.48 2.61 2.70
N THR A 64 2.71 3.18 3.88
CA THR A 64 3.11 2.47 5.09
C THR A 64 1.93 2.12 5.99
N SER A 65 0.73 2.58 5.63
CA SER A 65 -0.51 2.16 6.27
C SER A 65 -0.89 0.77 5.74
N ILE A 66 -0.93 -0.22 6.63
CA ILE A 66 -1.63 -1.47 6.37
C ILE A 66 -2.90 -1.45 7.22
N PRO A 67 -4.02 -0.91 6.71
CA PRO A 67 -5.32 -1.08 7.37
C PRO A 67 -5.79 -2.51 7.06
N LEU A 68 -5.28 -3.50 7.80
CA LEU A 68 -5.71 -4.88 7.61
C LEU A 68 -6.20 -5.49 8.92
N HIS A 69 -7.52 -5.43 9.11
CA HIS A 69 -8.25 -6.31 10.01
C HIS A 69 -8.74 -7.52 9.21
N LYS A 70 -8.26 -8.72 9.55
CA LYS A 70 -8.71 -9.99 8.96
C LYS A 70 -9.13 -10.91 10.09
N GLU A 71 -10.39 -11.34 10.06
CA GLU A 71 -10.92 -12.34 10.97
C GLU A 71 -11.03 -13.68 10.23
N TYR A 72 -10.66 -14.75 10.92
CA TYR A 72 -10.81 -16.12 10.44
C TYR A 72 -11.59 -16.92 11.49
N PRO A 73 -12.62 -17.67 11.11
CA PRO A 73 -13.24 -18.63 12.03
C PRO A 73 -12.23 -19.73 12.33
N LEU A 74 -12.03 -20.02 13.61
CA LEU A 74 -11.29 -21.19 14.07
C LEU A 74 -12.30 -22.32 14.31
N ALA A 75 -12.01 -23.50 13.76
CA ALA A 75 -12.78 -24.73 14.00
C ALA A 75 -12.40 -25.39 15.33
#